data_AF-W8F1Z5-F1
#
_entry.id   AF-W8F1Z5-F1
#
_cell.length_a   1.000
_cell.length_b   1.000
_cell.length_c   1.000
_cell.angle_alpha   90.00
_cell.angle_beta   90.00
_cell.angle_gamma   90.00
#
_symmetry.space_group_name_H-M   'P 1'
#
loop_
_entity.id
_entity.type
_entity.pdbx_description
1 polymer ?
#
loop_
_entity_poly.entity_id
_entity_poly.type
_entity_poly.pdbx_seq_one_letter_code
_entity_poly.pdbx_strand_id
1 'polypeptide(L)'
;MSVPSDSFLQKTTEELLYLVQHPELYHPELLAEAGRELRRRGATVPRPAHTEAAPELNEYEQPAASSVMRWWPAAAIGAAVLGLGWWGLRDSSGGAATKAKPAEAKPIVLEAVQAKQLPAFEVEAARQVAATRRQLPAADRADTTATGRFARTARRYWLAENAATYLTAQAQGDSASSVFTGQIDLTLERITWFMKARAYDQHLHPIMEERLNEMQQGLTLRRSSLQTIKSQYELGAELTNAEAAFTEAAEAADISRVVQGLPSQKAPIAGNLATLGRAPKTAPAKEGYTEVKTLPAPRQNQNPLYIIDGEALPSDPSTGEAPAGIRNLPASAFARIVVVKRQTAVKAFGPRAHDGAVLVVTKAAANRSTGTSL
;
A
#
# COMPACT_ATOMS: atom_id res chain seq x y z
N MET A 1 -7.61 31.24 -1.35
CA MET A 1 -6.93 30.47 -2.41
C MET A 1 -5.69 31.24 -2.79
N SER A 2 -4.56 30.95 -2.15
CA SER A 2 -3.27 31.56 -2.49
C SER A 2 -2.70 30.85 -3.71
N VAL A 3 -2.35 31.63 -4.73
CA VAL A 3 -1.62 31.15 -5.91
C VAL A 3 -0.26 30.62 -5.41
N PRO A 4 0.14 29.37 -5.69
CA PRO A 4 1.46 28.90 -5.32
C PRO A 4 2.50 29.80 -5.96
N SER A 5 3.40 30.32 -5.14
CA SER A 5 4.32 31.39 -5.44
C SER A 5 5.13 31.10 -6.71
N ASP A 6 4.90 31.93 -7.73
CA ASP A 6 5.52 32.01 -9.06
C ASP A 6 7.07 32.24 -9.02
N SER A 7 7.68 32.07 -7.84
CA SER A 7 9.10 32.37 -7.60
C SER A 7 10.03 31.34 -8.25
N PHE A 8 9.61 30.08 -8.38
CA PHE A 8 10.42 29.04 -9.03
C PHE A 8 10.49 29.23 -10.54
N LEU A 9 9.45 29.80 -11.16
CA LEU A 9 9.46 30.15 -12.58
C LEU A 9 10.49 31.26 -12.88
N GLN A 10 10.78 32.12 -11.91
CA GLN A 10 11.76 33.21 -12.03
C GLN A 10 13.21 32.78 -11.75
N LYS A 11 13.45 31.63 -11.12
CA LYS A 11 14.80 31.13 -10.80
C LYS A 11 15.49 30.54 -12.02
N THR A 12 16.81 30.68 -12.14
CA THR A 12 17.57 30.06 -13.24
C THR A 12 17.73 28.55 -13.02
N THR A 13 18.06 27.83 -14.09
CA THR A 13 18.34 26.39 -14.00
C THR A 13 19.49 26.10 -13.03
N GLU A 14 20.54 26.94 -12.97
CA GLU A 14 21.63 26.75 -12.01
C GLU A 14 21.19 26.99 -10.57
N GLU A 15 20.36 28.00 -10.31
CA GLU A 15 19.83 28.27 -8.97
C GLU A 15 18.96 27.11 -8.47
N LEU A 16 18.11 26.56 -9.34
CA LEU A 16 17.30 25.40 -9.01
C LEU A 16 18.19 24.16 -8.78
N LEU A 17 19.25 23.97 -9.58
CA LEU A 17 20.24 22.90 -9.38
C LEU A 17 20.96 23.03 -8.04
N TYR A 18 21.35 24.25 -7.65
CA TYR A 18 22.00 24.53 -6.37
C TYR A 18 21.10 24.14 -5.19
N LEU A 19 19.80 24.47 -5.26
CA LEU A 19 18.84 24.05 -4.24
C LEU A 19 18.87 22.52 -4.06
N VAL A 20 18.81 21.76 -5.16
CA VAL A 20 18.79 20.29 -5.11
C VAL A 20 20.12 19.68 -4.70
N GLN A 21 21.25 20.32 -4.99
CA GLN A 21 22.59 19.86 -4.59
C GLN A 21 22.90 20.08 -3.10
N HIS A 22 22.20 21.00 -2.45
CA HIS A 22 22.39 21.33 -1.03
C HIS A 22 21.12 21.08 -0.21
N PRO A 23 20.59 19.84 -0.18
CA PRO A 23 19.34 19.53 0.50
C PRO A 23 19.37 19.83 2.01
N GLU A 24 20.55 19.85 2.62
CA GLU A 24 20.77 20.17 4.02
C GLU A 24 20.48 21.63 4.39
N LEU A 25 20.51 22.54 3.42
CA LEU A 25 20.36 23.99 3.65
C LEU A 25 18.92 24.47 3.45
N TYR A 26 18.05 23.64 2.90
CA TYR A 26 16.73 24.05 2.43
C TYR A 26 15.61 23.16 2.96
N HIS A 27 14.40 23.73 2.99
CA HIS A 27 13.22 22.99 3.39
C HIS A 27 12.86 21.94 2.32
N PRO A 28 12.43 20.72 2.70
CA PRO A 28 12.13 19.64 1.76
C PRO A 28 11.10 19.99 0.67
N GLU A 29 10.16 20.90 0.95
CA GLU A 29 9.21 21.38 -0.08
C GLU A 29 9.87 22.23 -1.15
N LEU A 30 10.81 23.08 -0.76
CA LEU A 30 11.57 23.94 -1.66
C LEU A 30 12.40 23.08 -2.61
N LEU A 31 12.96 21.99 -2.10
CA LEU A 31 13.70 20.99 -2.86
C LEU A 31 12.77 20.20 -3.81
N ALA A 32 11.60 19.77 -3.33
CA ALA A 32 10.64 19.05 -4.15
C ALA A 32 10.12 19.91 -5.30
N GLU A 33 9.79 21.18 -5.05
CA GLU A 33 9.33 22.12 -6.08
C GLU A 33 10.45 22.50 -7.06
N ALA A 34 11.66 22.77 -6.57
CA ALA A 34 12.83 23.00 -7.43
C ALA A 34 13.14 21.79 -8.33
N GLY A 35 13.05 20.58 -7.76
CA GLY A 35 13.20 19.34 -8.50
C GLY A 35 12.08 19.10 -9.52
N ARG A 36 10.83 19.49 -9.22
CA ARG A 36 9.72 19.48 -10.20
C ARG A 36 9.97 20.45 -11.36
N GLU A 37 10.43 21.66 -11.05
CA GLU A 37 10.68 22.71 -12.05
C GLU A 37 11.89 22.40 -12.94
N LEU A 38 12.98 21.87 -12.39
CA LEU A 38 14.12 21.37 -13.19
C LEU A 38 13.70 20.29 -14.20
N ARG A 39 12.80 19.38 -13.78
CA ARG A 39 12.26 18.35 -14.66
C ARG A 39 11.38 18.93 -15.76
N ARG A 40 10.52 19.91 -15.47
CA ARG A 40 9.74 20.63 -16.50
C ARG A 40 10.64 21.26 -17.56
N ARG A 41 11.83 21.70 -17.15
CA ARG A 41 12.84 22.33 -18.03
C ARG A 41 13.76 21.31 -18.74
N GLY A 42 13.56 20.00 -18.52
CA GLY A 42 14.39 18.95 -19.11
C GLY A 42 15.83 18.93 -18.58
N ALA A 43 16.11 19.58 -17.44
CA ALA A 43 17.43 19.58 -16.83
C ALA A 43 17.66 18.25 -16.10
N THR A 44 18.83 17.65 -16.33
CA THR A 44 19.25 16.44 -15.61
C THR A 44 19.52 16.78 -14.15
N VAL A 45 18.67 16.32 -13.26
CA VAL A 45 18.88 16.44 -11.82
C VAL A 45 19.98 15.45 -11.42
N PRO A 46 21.14 15.91 -10.91
CA PRO A 46 22.18 15.01 -10.43
C PRO A 46 21.59 14.16 -9.30
N ARG A 47 21.68 12.84 -9.46
CA ARG A 47 21.32 11.89 -8.41
C ARG A 47 22.12 12.28 -7.16
N PRO A 48 21.49 12.55 -6.01
CA PRO A 48 22.24 12.86 -4.81
C PRO A 48 23.23 11.72 -4.58
N ALA A 49 24.51 12.08 -4.38
CA ALA A 49 25.51 11.12 -3.99
C ALA A 49 24.99 10.44 -2.72
N HIS A 50 24.80 9.12 -2.79
CA HIS A 50 24.39 8.32 -1.65
C HIS A 50 25.33 8.67 -0.50
N THR A 51 24.78 9.27 0.56
CA THR A 51 25.49 9.31 1.83
C THR A 51 25.86 7.87 2.15
N GLU A 52 27.16 7.66 2.25
CA GLU A 52 27.81 6.42 2.58
C GLU A 52 27.08 5.72 3.73
N ALA A 53 26.93 4.40 3.59
CA ALA A 53 26.09 3.52 4.39
C ALA A 53 25.96 3.96 5.86
N ALA A 54 24.72 4.12 6.32
CA ALA A 54 24.45 4.04 7.74
C ALA A 54 25.08 2.75 8.28
N PRO A 55 25.82 2.79 9.40
CA PRO A 55 26.36 1.58 9.99
C PRO A 55 25.21 0.59 10.20
N GLU A 56 25.44 -0.68 9.85
CA GLU A 56 24.56 -1.78 10.23
C GLU A 56 24.23 -1.62 11.72
N LEU A 57 22.96 -1.40 12.02
CA LEU A 57 22.46 -1.50 13.37
C LEU A 57 22.65 -2.96 13.79
N ASN A 58 23.74 -3.20 14.53
CA ASN A 58 23.92 -4.39 15.35
C ASN A 58 22.61 -4.70 16.07
N GLU A 59 22.33 -6.01 16.14
CA GLU A 59 21.27 -6.60 16.94
C GLU A 59 21.09 -5.84 18.26
N TYR A 60 19.93 -5.21 18.41
CA TYR A 60 19.50 -4.73 19.72
C TYR A 60 19.27 -5.97 20.59
N GLU A 61 20.24 -6.24 21.48
CA GLU A 61 20.00 -6.99 22.71
C GLU A 61 18.75 -6.41 23.37
N GLN A 62 17.76 -7.27 23.50
CA GLN A 62 16.45 -7.00 24.06
C GLN A 62 16.62 -6.87 25.58
N PRO A 63 16.49 -5.68 26.21
CA PRO A 63 16.50 -5.62 27.65
C PRO A 63 15.26 -6.32 28.19
N ALA A 64 15.47 -7.37 28.97
CA ALA A 64 14.43 -8.11 29.67
C ALA A 64 13.52 -7.14 30.46
N ALA A 65 12.23 -7.42 30.43
CA ALA A 65 11.18 -6.62 31.06
C ALA A 65 11.50 -6.35 32.54
N SER A 66 11.80 -5.10 32.88
CA SER A 66 11.90 -4.66 34.26
C SER A 66 10.51 -4.28 34.79
N SER A 67 10.10 -5.00 35.82
CA SER A 67 8.87 -4.83 36.58
C SER A 67 8.97 -3.61 37.50
N VAL A 68 8.83 -2.39 36.96
CA VAL A 68 8.69 -1.18 37.79
C VAL A 68 7.49 -0.36 37.34
N MET A 69 6.32 -0.99 37.46
CA MET A 69 5.01 -0.35 37.41
C MET A 69 4.39 -0.41 38.80
N ARG A 70 4.79 0.53 39.66
CA ARG A 70 4.14 0.81 40.93
C ARG A 70 4.68 2.17 41.40
N TRP A 71 3.79 3.14 41.65
CA TRP A 71 4.04 4.48 42.24
C TRP A 71 4.08 5.69 41.31
N TRP A 72 3.01 5.99 40.56
CA TRP A 72 2.76 7.38 40.15
C TRP A 72 1.26 7.77 40.21
N PRO A 73 0.69 7.99 41.42
CA PRO A 73 -0.46 8.88 41.55
C PRO A 73 -0.13 10.08 42.46
N ALA A 74 0.94 10.82 42.15
CA ALA A 74 1.33 12.01 42.93
C ALA A 74 1.99 13.15 42.10
N ALA A 75 1.83 13.17 40.78
CA ALA A 75 2.38 14.22 39.92
C ALA A 75 1.31 14.97 39.10
N ALA A 76 0.12 15.15 39.68
CA ALA A 76 -0.99 15.90 39.08
C ALA A 76 -1.31 17.23 39.80
N ILE A 77 -0.51 17.66 40.80
CA ILE A 77 -0.75 18.88 41.59
C ILE A 77 0.49 19.79 41.62
N GLY A 78 1.22 19.89 40.50
CA GLY A 78 2.38 20.79 40.35
C GLY A 78 2.29 21.76 39.17
N ALA A 79 1.44 21.48 38.18
CA ALA A 79 1.37 22.24 36.92
C ALA A 79 0.35 23.40 36.92
N ALA A 80 -0.29 23.69 38.05
CA ALA A 80 -1.35 24.71 38.15
C ALA A 80 -0.88 26.09 38.69
N VAL A 81 0.38 26.25 39.10
CA VAL A 81 0.88 27.51 39.70
C VAL A 81 1.89 28.27 38.82
N LEU A 82 2.42 27.67 37.75
CA LEU A 82 3.37 28.36 36.85
C LEU A 82 2.73 28.96 35.57
N GLY A 83 1.41 28.82 35.40
CA GLY A 83 0.69 29.26 34.19
C GLY A 83 0.19 30.71 34.18
N LEU A 84 0.30 31.47 35.28
CA LEU A 84 -0.27 32.83 35.39
C LEU A 84 0.77 33.97 35.39
N GLY A 85 2.06 33.68 35.18
CA GLY A 85 3.13 34.69 35.23
C GLY A 85 3.55 35.29 33.88
N TRP A 86 3.18 34.70 32.74
CA TRP A 86 3.75 35.08 31.44
C TRP A 86 2.92 36.10 30.64
N TRP A 87 1.77 36.55 31.16
CA TRP A 87 0.88 37.49 30.45
C TRP A 87 1.03 38.96 30.88
N GLY A 88 2.07 39.31 31.66
CA GLY A 88 2.26 40.64 32.24
C GLY A 88 3.41 41.50 31.69
N LEU A 89 4.26 41.00 30.77
CA LEU A 89 5.38 41.77 30.22
C LEU A 89 5.32 41.86 28.68
N ARG A 90 4.27 42.50 28.18
CA ARG A 90 4.27 43.00 26.79
C ARG A 90 4.33 44.52 26.83
N ASP A 91 5.53 45.02 27.14
CA ASP A 91 5.83 46.45 26.99
C ASP A 91 5.91 46.83 25.52
N SER A 92 5.42 48.05 25.28
CA SER A 92 5.23 48.70 24.00
C SER A 92 6.57 49.18 23.44
N SER A 93 7.01 48.63 22.30
CA SER A 93 8.06 49.25 21.49
C SER A 93 7.42 50.19 20.47
N GLY A 94 7.58 51.48 20.75
CA GLY A 94 7.14 52.59 19.92
C GLY A 94 7.85 52.65 18.57
N GLY A 95 7.11 53.18 17.60
CA GLY A 95 7.62 53.48 16.27
C GLY A 95 8.60 54.65 16.27
N ALA A 96 9.69 54.47 15.54
CA ALA A 96 10.41 55.55 14.88
C ALA A 96 11.07 54.97 13.63
N ALA A 97 10.76 55.54 12.46
CA ALA A 97 11.54 55.33 11.25
C ALA A 97 11.83 56.70 10.62
N THR A 98 13.10 57.07 10.60
CA THR A 98 13.63 58.04 9.62
C THR A 98 14.84 57.45 8.91
N LYS A 99 14.81 57.68 7.58
CA LYS A 99 15.89 57.74 6.58
C LYS A 99 16.45 56.44 6.00
N ALA A 100 16.43 56.46 4.66
CA ALA A 100 16.71 55.38 3.72
C ALA A 100 18.19 55.10 3.47
N LYS A 101 18.51 53.83 3.19
CA LYS A 101 19.67 53.34 2.41
C LYS A 101 19.48 51.85 2.08
N PRO A 102 20.33 51.27 1.21
CA PRO A 102 20.16 51.00 -0.22
C PRO A 102 19.31 49.75 -0.54
N ALA A 103 18.96 49.55 -1.82
CA ALA A 103 18.05 48.51 -2.34
C ALA A 103 18.07 47.17 -1.58
N GLU A 104 17.05 46.97 -0.75
CA GLU A 104 16.83 45.76 0.04
C GLU A 104 16.49 44.59 -0.88
N ALA A 105 17.27 43.52 -0.79
CA ALA A 105 16.82 42.20 -1.20
C ALA A 105 15.50 41.93 -0.47
N LYS A 106 14.41 41.71 -1.24
CA LYS A 106 13.08 41.45 -0.69
C LYS A 106 13.20 40.41 0.43
N PRO A 107 12.71 40.69 1.65
CA PRO A 107 12.86 39.76 2.77
C PRO A 107 12.27 38.42 2.38
N ILE A 108 13.02 37.34 2.64
CA ILE A 108 12.55 35.96 2.45
C ILE A 108 11.37 35.78 3.41
N VAL A 109 10.16 35.88 2.89
CA VAL A 109 8.94 35.64 3.65
C VAL A 109 8.86 34.13 3.86
N LEU A 110 9.10 33.70 5.11
CA LEU A 110 8.84 32.33 5.52
C LEU A 110 7.32 32.12 5.52
N GLU A 111 6.79 31.57 4.43
CA GLU A 111 5.39 31.15 4.37
C GLU A 111 5.23 29.89 5.21
N ALA A 112 4.37 29.98 6.24
CA ALA A 112 4.00 28.82 7.04
C ALA A 112 3.24 27.83 6.16
N VAL A 113 3.91 26.75 5.78
CA VAL A 113 3.31 25.64 5.04
C VAL A 113 2.21 25.03 5.91
N GLN A 114 0.97 25.06 5.44
CA GLN A 114 -0.13 24.36 6.09
C GLN A 114 0.09 22.85 5.95
N ALA A 115 0.62 22.22 7.00
CA ALA A 115 0.66 20.77 7.11
C ALA A 115 -0.78 20.22 7.15
N LYS A 116 -1.22 19.60 6.05
CA LYS A 116 -2.48 18.84 6.04
C LYS A 116 -2.29 17.59 6.90
N GLN A 117 -2.88 17.58 8.09
CA GLN A 117 -2.82 16.43 8.98
C GLN A 117 -3.53 15.22 8.37
N LEU A 118 -3.00 14.01 8.67
CA LEU A 118 -3.65 12.75 8.30
C LEU A 118 -5.00 12.67 9.05
N PRO A 119 -6.12 12.41 8.35
CA PRO A 119 -7.41 12.25 9.02
C PRO A 119 -7.38 11.10 10.04
N ALA A 120 -8.21 11.19 11.09
CA ALA A 120 -8.23 10.16 12.13
C ALA A 120 -8.88 8.83 11.68
N PHE A 121 -9.80 8.87 10.71
CA PHE A 121 -10.57 7.73 10.18
C PHE A 121 -11.42 6.93 11.19
N GLU A 122 -11.53 7.35 12.44
CA GLU A 122 -12.22 6.59 13.50
C GLU A 122 -13.69 6.31 13.22
N VAL A 123 -14.43 7.31 12.72
CA VAL A 123 -15.86 7.17 12.40
C VAL A 123 -16.08 6.18 11.27
N GLU A 124 -15.23 6.24 10.24
CA GLU A 124 -15.29 5.33 9.09
C GLU A 124 -14.92 3.91 9.50
N ALA A 125 -13.81 3.75 10.22
CA ALA A 125 -13.36 2.46 10.73
C ALA A 125 -14.42 1.81 11.64
N ALA A 126 -15.08 2.57 12.51
CA ALA A 126 -16.16 2.06 13.35
C ALA A 126 -17.33 1.51 12.52
N ARG A 127 -17.73 2.20 11.44
CA ARG A 127 -18.78 1.73 10.52
C ARG A 127 -18.36 0.46 9.79
N GLN A 128 -17.12 0.40 9.29
CA GLN A 128 -16.59 -0.76 8.59
C GLN A 128 -16.45 -1.98 9.51
N VAL A 129 -16.01 -1.79 10.76
CA VAL A 129 -16.02 -2.85 11.79
C VAL A 129 -17.44 -3.36 12.04
N ALA A 130 -18.42 -2.46 12.19
CA ALA A 130 -19.80 -2.85 12.38
C ALA A 130 -20.37 -3.63 11.19
N ALA A 131 -20.06 -3.22 9.96
CA ALA A 131 -20.45 -3.91 8.74
C ALA A 131 -19.83 -5.33 8.67
N THR A 132 -18.52 -5.44 8.92
CA THR A 132 -17.80 -6.72 8.92
C THR A 132 -18.39 -7.68 9.97
N ARG A 133 -18.69 -7.19 11.18
CA ARG A 133 -19.29 -8.00 12.25
C ARG A 133 -20.67 -8.54 11.89
N ARG A 134 -21.47 -7.78 11.14
CA ARG A 134 -22.83 -8.21 10.73
C ARG A 134 -22.82 -9.40 9.78
N GLN A 135 -21.69 -9.64 9.10
CA GLN A 135 -21.52 -10.76 8.16
C GLN A 135 -21.16 -12.07 8.85
N LEU A 136 -20.82 -12.02 10.14
CA LEU A 136 -20.53 -13.23 10.90
C LEU A 136 -21.81 -14.03 11.18
N PRO A 137 -21.74 -15.38 11.17
CA PRO A 137 -22.86 -16.22 11.56
C PRO A 137 -23.42 -15.87 12.94
N ALA A 138 -24.71 -16.16 13.15
CA ALA A 138 -25.36 -15.86 14.42
C ALA A 138 -24.69 -16.58 15.62
N ALA A 139 -24.22 -17.81 15.41
CA ALA A 139 -23.49 -18.58 16.42
C ALA A 139 -22.20 -17.87 16.85
N ASP A 140 -21.37 -17.47 15.88
CA ASP A 140 -20.11 -16.74 16.13
C ASP A 140 -20.34 -15.39 16.80
N ARG A 141 -21.43 -14.69 16.44
CA ARG A 141 -21.80 -13.41 17.06
C ARG A 141 -22.26 -13.54 18.52
N ALA A 142 -22.76 -14.71 18.92
CA ALA A 142 -23.18 -14.95 20.29
C ALA A 142 -21.99 -15.02 21.26
N ASP A 143 -20.80 -15.41 20.78
CA ASP A 143 -19.56 -15.34 21.55
C ASP A 143 -19.05 -13.89 21.61
N THR A 144 -19.44 -13.19 22.68
CA THR A 144 -19.06 -11.79 22.90
C THR A 144 -17.56 -11.60 23.08
N THR A 145 -16.84 -12.62 23.55
CA THR A 145 -15.41 -12.54 23.84
C THR A 145 -14.60 -12.64 22.55
N ALA A 146 -14.84 -13.68 21.74
CA ALA A 146 -14.21 -13.82 20.43
C ALA A 146 -14.60 -12.67 19.50
N THR A 147 -15.89 -12.31 19.47
CA THR A 147 -16.38 -11.15 18.70
C THR A 147 -15.72 -9.84 19.14
N GLY A 148 -15.49 -9.64 20.44
CA GLY A 148 -14.81 -8.46 20.96
C GLY A 148 -13.33 -8.39 20.55
N ARG A 149 -12.62 -9.53 20.60
CA ARG A 149 -11.23 -9.65 20.11
C ARG A 149 -11.16 -9.37 18.60
N PHE A 150 -12.01 -10.02 17.82
CA PHE A 150 -12.13 -9.80 16.38
C PHE A 150 -12.37 -8.32 16.05
N ALA A 151 -13.33 -7.68 16.72
CA ALA A 151 -13.67 -6.27 16.50
C ALA A 151 -12.49 -5.31 16.76
N ARG A 152 -11.69 -5.57 17.81
CA ARG A 152 -10.49 -4.77 18.12
C ARG A 152 -9.42 -4.94 17.04
N THR A 153 -9.19 -6.16 16.56
CA THR A 153 -8.21 -6.42 15.50
C THR A 153 -8.68 -5.85 14.15
N ALA A 154 -9.96 -6.02 13.81
CA ALA A 154 -10.57 -5.43 12.62
C ALA A 154 -10.50 -3.89 12.65
N ARG A 155 -10.67 -3.24 13.82
CA ARG A 155 -10.49 -1.78 13.93
C ARG A 155 -9.07 -1.35 13.55
N ARG A 156 -8.05 -2.08 14.00
CA ARG A 156 -6.64 -1.78 13.64
C ARG A 156 -6.44 -1.90 12.14
N TYR A 157 -7.00 -2.93 11.52
CA TYR A 157 -6.99 -3.10 10.08
C TYR A 157 -7.62 -1.89 9.37
N TRP A 158 -8.86 -1.53 9.71
CA TRP A 158 -9.57 -0.45 9.05
C TRP A 158 -8.91 0.92 9.22
N LEU A 159 -8.32 1.21 10.38
CA LEU A 159 -7.55 2.43 10.59
C LEU A 159 -6.27 2.50 9.75
N ALA A 160 -5.62 1.36 9.50
CA ALA A 160 -4.47 1.27 8.62
C ALA A 160 -4.87 1.36 7.15
N GLU A 161 -5.92 0.63 6.75
CA GLU A 161 -6.43 0.57 5.38
C GLU A 161 -6.98 1.92 4.89
N ASN A 162 -7.75 2.64 5.72
CA ASN A 162 -8.28 3.95 5.34
C ASN A 162 -7.16 4.99 5.19
N ALA A 163 -6.16 4.96 6.08
CA ALA A 163 -4.98 5.82 5.98
C ALA A 163 -4.14 5.49 4.72
N ALA A 164 -3.92 4.20 4.44
CA ALA A 164 -3.21 3.77 3.24
C ALA A 164 -3.95 4.17 1.97
N THR A 165 -5.28 3.99 1.93
CA THR A 165 -6.13 4.41 0.81
C THR A 165 -6.04 5.91 0.55
N TYR A 166 -6.11 6.72 1.61
CA TYR A 166 -5.98 8.17 1.51
C TYR A 166 -4.62 8.58 0.93
N LEU A 167 -3.52 7.98 1.42
CA LEU A 167 -2.18 8.30 0.94
C LEU A 167 -1.94 7.82 -0.50
N THR A 168 -2.48 6.67 -0.89
CA THR A 168 -2.44 6.22 -2.29
C THR A 168 -3.19 7.21 -3.19
N ALA A 169 -4.37 7.67 -2.78
CA ALA A 169 -5.13 8.66 -3.56
C ALA A 169 -4.37 10.01 -3.66
N GLN A 170 -3.71 10.43 -2.59
CA GLN A 170 -2.87 11.63 -2.59
C GLN A 170 -1.67 11.50 -3.54
N ALA A 171 -1.05 10.32 -3.60
CA ALA A 171 0.02 10.01 -4.55
C ALA A 171 -0.45 10.03 -6.01
N GLN A 172 -1.66 9.51 -6.29
CA GLN A 172 -2.24 9.50 -7.63
C GLN A 172 -2.66 10.90 -8.11
N GLY A 173 -3.16 11.74 -7.20
CA GLY A 173 -3.65 13.08 -7.49
C GLY A 173 -2.59 14.19 -7.45
N ASP A 174 -1.29 13.85 -7.50
CA ASP A 174 -0.14 14.77 -7.38
C ASP A 174 -0.29 15.79 -6.22
N SER A 175 -0.89 15.34 -5.11
CA SER A 175 -1.25 16.19 -3.98
C SER A 175 -0.34 15.94 -2.76
N ALA A 176 0.82 15.30 -2.98
CA ALA A 176 1.77 14.95 -1.94
C ALA A 176 2.48 16.21 -1.40
N SER A 177 2.33 16.45 -0.09
CA SER A 177 2.97 17.56 0.65
C SER A 177 4.32 17.13 1.25
N SER A 178 5.11 18.05 1.85
CA SER A 178 6.35 17.66 2.58
C SER A 178 6.15 16.55 3.60
N VAL A 179 5.03 16.60 4.33
CA VAL A 179 4.74 15.64 5.41
C VAL A 179 4.32 14.26 4.89
N PHE A 180 4.25 14.07 3.57
CA PHE A 180 3.71 12.85 2.96
C PHE A 180 4.50 11.60 3.35
N THR A 181 5.83 11.64 3.33
CA THR A 181 6.69 10.51 3.73
C THR A 181 6.50 10.16 5.21
N GLY A 182 6.44 11.16 6.09
CA GLY A 182 6.15 10.96 7.50
C GLY A 182 4.75 10.35 7.75
N GLN A 183 3.76 10.72 6.94
CA GLN A 183 2.42 10.11 7.01
C GLN A 183 2.41 8.66 6.52
N ILE A 184 3.22 8.33 5.50
CA ILE A 184 3.44 6.94 5.10
C ILE A 184 4.06 6.15 6.25
N ASP A 185 5.07 6.69 6.94
CA ASP A 185 5.71 5.99 8.07
C ASP A 185 4.73 5.71 9.21
N LEU A 186 3.92 6.68 9.59
CA LEU A 186 2.85 6.49 10.58
C LEU A 186 1.84 5.41 10.13
N THR A 187 1.56 5.32 8.83
CA THR A 187 0.65 4.31 8.28
C THR A 187 1.29 2.92 8.25
N LEU A 188 2.57 2.81 7.90
CA LEU A 188 3.34 1.57 7.95
C LEU A 188 3.47 1.05 9.39
N GLU A 189 3.59 1.94 10.37
CA GLU A 189 3.56 1.59 11.79
C GLU A 189 2.20 1.00 12.19
N ARG A 190 1.09 1.63 11.77
CA ARG A 190 -0.26 1.08 11.99
C ARG A 190 -0.45 -0.31 11.39
N ILE A 191 0.07 -0.53 10.17
CA ILE A 191 0.07 -1.86 9.53
C ILE A 191 0.85 -2.86 10.41
N THR A 192 2.03 -2.46 10.89
CA THR A 192 2.85 -3.29 11.77
C THR A 192 2.13 -3.64 13.07
N TRP A 193 1.37 -2.72 13.66
CA TRP A 193 0.57 -3.00 14.87
C TRP A 193 -0.54 -4.03 14.62
N PHE A 194 -1.19 -3.99 13.46
CA PHE A 194 -2.12 -5.05 13.08
C PHE A 194 -1.41 -6.40 12.98
N MET A 195 -0.27 -6.47 12.30
CA MET A 195 0.50 -7.71 12.14
C MET A 195 0.95 -8.28 13.50
N LYS A 196 1.42 -7.42 14.41
CA LYS A 196 1.76 -7.81 15.78
C LYS A 196 0.53 -8.32 16.55
N ALA A 197 -0.62 -7.67 16.41
CA ALA A 197 -1.85 -8.13 17.05
C ALA A 197 -2.32 -9.51 16.55
N ARG A 198 -2.06 -9.83 15.28
CA ARG A 198 -2.32 -11.14 14.67
C ARG A 198 -1.39 -12.24 15.17
N ALA A 199 -0.15 -11.91 15.51
CA ALA A 199 0.84 -12.88 15.99
C ALA A 199 0.47 -13.51 17.35
N TYR A 200 -0.36 -12.83 18.15
CA TYR A 200 -0.90 -13.40 19.38
C TYR A 200 -2.06 -14.33 19.06
N ASP A 201 -2.08 -15.50 19.71
CA ASP A 201 -3.22 -16.41 19.64
C ASP A 201 -4.46 -15.73 20.25
N GLN A 202 -5.44 -15.44 19.39
CA GLN A 202 -6.67 -14.77 19.77
C GLN A 202 -7.81 -15.75 20.10
N HIS A 203 -7.62 -17.07 19.97
CA HIS A 203 -8.65 -18.11 20.15
C HIS A 203 -9.97 -17.67 19.49
N LEU A 204 -9.93 -17.46 18.17
CA LEU A 204 -11.06 -17.01 17.37
C LEU A 204 -11.77 -18.19 16.69
N HIS A 205 -13.04 -18.01 16.37
CA HIS A 205 -13.77 -18.96 15.52
C HIS A 205 -13.15 -18.98 14.11
N PRO A 206 -13.19 -20.12 13.40
CA PRO A 206 -12.53 -20.27 12.10
C PRO A 206 -12.92 -19.20 11.07
N ILE A 207 -14.19 -18.78 11.03
CA ILE A 207 -14.66 -17.76 10.09
C ILE A 207 -14.08 -16.37 10.43
N MET A 208 -13.97 -16.03 11.72
CA MET A 208 -13.31 -14.79 12.12
C MET A 208 -11.82 -14.79 11.74
N GLU A 209 -11.17 -15.94 11.91
CA GLU A 209 -9.76 -16.13 11.56
C GLU A 209 -9.51 -16.02 10.06
N GLU A 210 -10.37 -16.64 9.24
CA GLU A 210 -10.36 -16.51 7.78
C GLU A 210 -10.49 -15.04 7.35
N ARG A 211 -11.43 -14.29 7.93
CA ARG A 211 -11.58 -12.85 7.65
C ARG A 211 -10.34 -12.05 8.04
N LEU A 212 -9.69 -12.38 9.17
CA LEU A 212 -8.45 -11.72 9.56
C LEU A 212 -7.27 -12.07 8.64
N ASN A 213 -7.26 -13.27 8.06
CA ASN A 213 -6.27 -13.66 7.05
C ASN A 213 -6.46 -12.86 5.74
N GLU A 214 -7.70 -12.66 5.29
CA GLU A 214 -8.00 -11.77 4.15
C GLU A 214 -7.50 -10.34 4.43
N MET A 215 -7.82 -9.79 5.61
CA MET A 215 -7.33 -8.47 6.04
C MET A 215 -5.80 -8.38 6.05
N GLN A 216 -5.12 -9.42 6.55
CA GLN A 216 -3.66 -9.50 6.57
C GLN A 216 -3.06 -9.53 5.16
N GLN A 217 -3.69 -10.24 4.23
CA GLN A 217 -3.28 -10.24 2.83
C GLN A 217 -3.39 -8.83 2.24
N GLY A 218 -4.52 -8.15 2.46
CA GLY A 218 -4.72 -6.76 2.01
C GLY A 218 -3.66 -5.81 2.54
N LEU A 219 -3.32 -5.88 3.84
CA LEU A 219 -2.29 -5.01 4.42
C LEU A 219 -0.87 -5.34 3.99
N THR A 220 -0.58 -6.58 3.64
CA THR A 220 0.72 -6.95 3.04
C THR A 220 0.90 -6.22 1.70
N LEU A 221 -0.14 -6.18 0.87
CA LEU A 221 -0.14 -5.44 -0.39
C LEU A 221 -0.05 -3.92 -0.15
N ARG A 222 -0.79 -3.38 0.82
CA ARG A 222 -0.66 -1.96 1.20
C ARG A 222 0.75 -1.60 1.63
N ARG A 223 1.40 -2.45 2.43
CA ARG A 223 2.76 -2.22 2.90
C ARG A 223 3.73 -2.10 1.72
N SER A 224 3.71 -3.08 0.81
CA SER A 224 4.56 -3.11 -0.38
C SER A 224 4.34 -1.87 -1.27
N SER A 225 3.06 -1.57 -1.54
CA SER A 225 2.66 -0.40 -2.32
C SER A 225 3.16 0.91 -1.70
N LEU A 226 2.93 1.12 -0.40
CA LEU A 226 3.35 2.34 0.30
C LEU A 226 4.88 2.47 0.39
N GLN A 227 5.61 1.38 0.60
CA GLN A 227 7.08 1.40 0.57
C GLN A 227 7.61 1.81 -0.81
N THR A 228 7.01 1.29 -1.87
CA THR A 228 7.37 1.66 -3.24
C THR A 228 7.04 3.14 -3.51
N ILE A 229 5.84 3.60 -3.16
CA ILE A 229 5.43 5.01 -3.30
C ILE A 229 6.39 5.93 -2.53
N LYS A 230 6.73 5.57 -1.28
CA LYS A 230 7.67 6.32 -0.45
C LYS A 230 9.05 6.44 -1.13
N SER A 231 9.61 5.31 -1.56
CA SER A 231 10.91 5.29 -2.23
C SER A 231 10.91 6.15 -3.50
N GLN A 232 9.87 6.07 -4.32
CA GLN A 232 9.75 6.89 -5.54
C GLN A 232 9.65 8.38 -5.20
N TYR A 233 8.89 8.74 -4.16
CA TYR A 233 8.78 10.13 -3.69
C TYR A 233 10.13 10.68 -3.22
N GLU A 234 10.86 9.91 -2.41
CA GLU A 234 12.17 10.31 -1.86
C GLU A 234 13.24 10.45 -2.95
N LEU A 235 13.16 9.64 -4.01
CA LEU A 235 14.01 9.76 -5.19
C LEU A 235 13.62 10.93 -6.10
N GLY A 236 12.53 11.65 -5.80
CA GLY A 236 12.00 12.72 -6.65
C GLY A 236 11.46 12.22 -7.99
N ALA A 237 11.20 10.92 -8.13
CA ALA A 237 10.61 10.33 -9.32
C ALA A 237 9.13 10.72 -9.44
N GLU A 238 8.59 10.70 -10.66
CA GLU A 238 7.15 10.86 -10.84
C GLU A 238 6.43 9.66 -10.24
N LEU A 239 5.52 9.93 -9.29
CA LEU A 239 4.76 8.88 -8.59
C LEU A 239 3.92 8.04 -9.54
N THR A 240 3.51 8.59 -10.69
CA THR A 240 2.78 7.90 -11.76
C THR A 240 3.53 6.69 -12.32
N ASN A 241 4.87 6.66 -12.23
CA ASN A 241 5.68 5.52 -12.66
C ASN A 241 5.64 4.34 -11.69
N ALA A 242 5.00 4.47 -10.53
CA ALA A 242 4.81 3.39 -9.56
C ALA A 242 3.62 2.47 -9.95
N GLU A 243 3.51 2.06 -11.21
CA GLU A 243 2.39 1.26 -11.75
C GLU A 243 2.16 -0.02 -10.93
N ALA A 244 3.23 -0.72 -10.57
CA ALA A 244 3.15 -1.91 -9.72
C ALA A 244 2.55 -1.59 -8.34
N ALA A 245 2.96 -0.48 -7.71
CA ALA A 245 2.44 -0.05 -6.42
C ALA A 245 0.95 0.29 -6.48
N PHE A 246 0.49 0.94 -7.56
CA PHE A 246 -0.94 1.23 -7.74
C PHE A 246 -1.75 -0.02 -8.06
N THR A 247 -1.17 -0.98 -8.77
CA THR A 247 -1.81 -2.29 -9.01
C THR A 247 -2.00 -3.05 -7.68
N GLU A 248 -0.96 -3.09 -6.84
CA GLU A 248 -1.05 -3.68 -5.49
C GLU A 248 -2.07 -2.95 -4.61
N ALA A 249 -2.11 -1.61 -4.67
CA ALA A 249 -3.10 -0.83 -3.93
C ALA A 249 -4.53 -1.09 -4.40
N ALA A 250 -4.75 -1.25 -5.71
CA ALA A 250 -6.05 -1.61 -6.27
C ALA A 250 -6.47 -3.02 -5.83
N GLU A 251 -5.54 -3.98 -5.80
CA GLU A 251 -5.82 -5.32 -5.29
C GLU A 251 -6.13 -5.32 -3.79
N ALA A 252 -5.38 -4.55 -2.99
CA ALA A 252 -5.68 -4.38 -1.57
C ALA A 252 -7.08 -3.78 -1.36
N ALA A 253 -7.45 -2.77 -2.15
CA ALA A 253 -8.79 -2.17 -2.10
C ALA A 253 -9.90 -3.18 -2.46
N ASP A 254 -9.64 -4.08 -3.40
CA ASP A 254 -10.57 -5.15 -3.76
C ASP A 254 -10.78 -6.14 -2.60
N ILE A 255 -9.71 -6.54 -1.92
CA ILE A 255 -9.79 -7.39 -0.72
C ILE A 255 -10.61 -6.67 0.36
N SER A 256 -10.35 -5.38 0.60
CA SER A 256 -11.13 -4.57 1.55
C SER A 256 -12.62 -4.57 1.22
N ARG A 257 -13.00 -4.54 -0.06
CA ARG A 257 -14.40 -4.66 -0.49
C ARG A 257 -14.99 -6.02 -0.15
N VAL A 258 -14.27 -7.11 -0.46
CA VAL A 258 -14.69 -8.48 -0.15
C VAL A 258 -14.88 -8.69 1.36
N VAL A 259 -13.96 -8.17 2.18
CA VAL A 259 -14.05 -8.21 3.65
C VAL A 259 -15.26 -7.41 4.16
N GLN A 260 -15.67 -6.35 3.45
CA GLN A 260 -16.91 -5.62 3.71
C GLN A 260 -18.15 -6.30 3.10
N GLY A 261 -18.04 -7.51 2.55
CA GLY A 261 -19.15 -8.22 1.91
C GLY A 261 -19.65 -7.54 0.64
N LEU A 262 -18.87 -6.63 0.08
CA LEU A 262 -19.14 -6.00 -1.20
C LEU A 262 -18.57 -6.88 -2.32
N PRO A 263 -19.19 -6.88 -3.51
CA PRO A 263 -18.65 -7.61 -4.65
C PRO A 263 -17.27 -7.06 -5.02
N SER A 264 -16.37 -7.99 -5.34
CA SER A 264 -15.08 -7.69 -5.94
C SER A 264 -15.28 -6.86 -7.20
N GLN A 265 -14.48 -5.81 -7.35
CA GLN A 265 -14.42 -4.97 -8.55
C GLN A 265 -13.48 -5.53 -9.60
N LYS A 266 -12.75 -6.62 -9.30
CA LYS A 266 -12.09 -7.37 -10.35
C LYS A 266 -13.17 -7.77 -11.34
N ALA A 267 -13.03 -7.31 -12.58
CA ALA A 267 -13.86 -7.83 -13.65
C ALA A 267 -13.82 -9.36 -13.51
N PRO A 268 -14.97 -10.06 -13.43
CA PRO A 268 -14.94 -11.51 -13.54
C PRO A 268 -14.07 -11.79 -14.75
N ILE A 269 -13.11 -12.71 -14.63
CA ILE A 269 -12.20 -13.06 -15.71
C ILE A 269 -13.05 -13.70 -16.81
N ALA A 270 -13.82 -12.89 -17.52
CA ALA A 270 -14.35 -13.14 -18.84
C ALA A 270 -13.20 -12.91 -19.82
N GLY A 271 -12.03 -13.46 -19.50
CA GLY A 271 -11.17 -13.98 -20.54
C GLY A 271 -12.03 -15.02 -21.22
N ASN A 272 -12.57 -14.65 -22.37
CA ASN A 272 -13.43 -15.47 -23.19
C ASN A 272 -12.69 -16.79 -23.47
N LEU A 273 -12.85 -17.81 -22.62
CA LEU A 273 -12.24 -19.13 -22.79
C LEU A 273 -12.67 -19.72 -24.14
N ALA A 274 -13.78 -19.25 -24.73
CA ALA A 274 -14.20 -19.60 -26.08
C ALA A 274 -13.25 -19.05 -27.17
N THR A 275 -12.54 -17.94 -26.94
CA THR A 275 -11.47 -17.49 -27.87
C THR A 275 -10.23 -18.37 -27.81
N LEU A 276 -9.99 -19.05 -26.68
CA LEU A 276 -9.01 -20.14 -26.58
C LEU A 276 -9.58 -21.45 -27.14
N GLY A 277 -10.90 -21.63 -27.16
CA GLY A 277 -11.62 -22.81 -27.63
C GLY A 277 -11.80 -22.92 -29.16
N ARG A 278 -11.52 -21.86 -29.94
CA ARG A 278 -11.49 -21.98 -31.40
C ARG A 278 -10.14 -22.54 -31.81
N ALA A 279 -10.08 -23.85 -32.08
CA ALA A 279 -8.89 -24.49 -32.64
C ALA A 279 -8.42 -23.72 -33.90
N PRO A 280 -7.27 -23.04 -33.88
CA PRO A 280 -6.71 -22.52 -35.12
C PRO A 280 -6.20 -23.72 -35.92
N LYS A 281 -6.70 -23.86 -37.15
CA LYS A 281 -6.36 -24.94 -38.08
C LYS A 281 -4.89 -24.90 -38.56
N THR A 282 -4.07 -24.02 -37.99
CA THR A 282 -2.63 -23.89 -38.21
C THR A 282 -2.04 -23.15 -37.02
N ALA A 283 -0.99 -23.70 -36.41
CA ALA A 283 -0.33 -23.14 -35.24
C ALA A 283 0.71 -22.08 -35.65
N PRO A 284 0.51 -20.79 -35.35
CA PRO A 284 1.61 -19.92 -35.00
C PRO A 284 1.93 -20.13 -33.52
N ALA A 285 3.21 -20.29 -33.18
CA ALA A 285 3.67 -20.20 -31.81
C ALA A 285 3.27 -18.83 -31.25
N LYS A 286 2.16 -18.76 -30.50
CA LYS A 286 1.71 -17.50 -29.91
C LYS A 286 2.65 -17.16 -28.76
N GLU A 287 3.35 -16.05 -28.90
CA GLU A 287 4.26 -15.52 -27.90
C GLU A 287 3.56 -15.45 -26.53
N GLY A 288 4.06 -16.20 -25.55
CA GLY A 288 3.66 -16.06 -24.15
C GLY A 288 2.93 -17.24 -23.52
N TYR A 289 2.51 -18.26 -24.26
CA TYR A 289 1.95 -19.48 -23.66
C TYR A 289 2.31 -20.77 -24.40
N THR A 290 2.33 -21.87 -23.66
CA THR A 290 2.61 -23.22 -24.18
C THR A 290 1.52 -24.17 -23.70
N GLU A 291 0.90 -24.88 -24.62
CA GLU A 291 -0.02 -25.97 -24.29
C GLU A 291 0.77 -27.23 -23.95
N VAL A 292 0.42 -27.87 -22.82
CA VAL A 292 1.11 -29.04 -22.30
C VAL A 292 0.12 -30.17 -22.05
N LYS A 293 0.59 -31.42 -22.13
CA LYS A 293 -0.24 -32.61 -21.93
C LYS A 293 -0.44 -32.96 -20.46
N THR A 294 0.48 -32.55 -19.61
CA THR A 294 0.52 -32.86 -18.17
C THR A 294 0.81 -31.59 -17.39
N LEU A 295 0.41 -31.56 -16.11
CA LEU A 295 0.74 -30.46 -15.24
C LEU A 295 2.27 -30.28 -15.18
N PRO A 296 2.77 -29.03 -15.20
CA PRO A 296 4.20 -28.77 -15.05
C PRO A 296 4.67 -29.26 -13.68
N ALA A 297 5.89 -29.81 -13.64
CA ALA A 297 6.48 -30.21 -12.37
C ALA A 297 6.66 -28.97 -11.47
N PRO A 298 6.39 -29.11 -10.15
CA PRO A 298 6.61 -28.03 -9.20
C PRO A 298 8.09 -27.62 -9.20
N ARG A 299 8.34 -26.33 -8.99
CA ARG A 299 9.68 -25.78 -8.85
C ARG A 299 9.76 -25.08 -7.50
N GLN A 300 10.76 -25.42 -6.70
CA GLN A 300 11.03 -24.73 -5.44
C GLN A 300 11.15 -23.23 -5.69
N ASN A 301 10.58 -22.44 -4.79
CA ASN A 301 10.56 -20.97 -4.86
C ASN A 301 9.88 -20.40 -6.11
N GLN A 302 8.94 -21.15 -6.72
CA GLN A 302 8.02 -20.61 -7.72
C GLN A 302 6.60 -20.81 -7.25
N ASN A 303 5.80 -19.75 -7.24
CA ASN A 303 4.39 -19.78 -6.86
C ASN A 303 3.50 -19.38 -8.07
N PRO A 304 3.39 -20.23 -9.10
CA PRO A 304 2.56 -19.91 -10.25
C PRO A 304 1.08 -19.89 -9.85
N LEU A 305 0.31 -18.99 -10.47
CA LEU A 305 -1.13 -18.94 -10.25
C LEU A 305 -1.83 -20.06 -11.02
N TYR A 306 -2.58 -20.93 -10.35
CA TYR A 306 -3.39 -21.93 -11.03
C TYR A 306 -4.79 -21.39 -11.31
N ILE A 307 -5.33 -21.64 -12.49
CA ILE A 307 -6.68 -21.23 -12.86
C ILE A 307 -7.41 -22.46 -13.39
N ILE A 308 -8.36 -22.99 -12.62
CA ILE A 308 -9.16 -24.15 -13.03
C ILE A 308 -10.56 -23.70 -13.42
N ASP A 309 -10.96 -23.93 -14.67
CA ASP A 309 -12.31 -23.61 -15.17
C ASP A 309 -12.75 -22.14 -14.92
N GLY A 310 -11.77 -21.22 -14.84
CA GLY A 310 -11.99 -19.80 -14.57
C GLY A 310 -11.80 -19.38 -13.11
N GLU A 311 -11.66 -20.33 -12.19
CA GLU A 311 -11.41 -20.07 -10.76
C GLU A 311 -9.91 -20.04 -10.47
N ALA A 312 -9.43 -18.94 -9.88
CA ALA A 312 -8.03 -18.74 -9.53
C ALA A 312 -7.73 -19.34 -8.16
N LEU A 313 -6.80 -20.29 -8.13
CA LEU A 313 -6.33 -21.00 -6.94
C LEU A 313 -4.83 -20.75 -6.72
N PRO A 314 -4.40 -20.40 -5.51
CA PRO A 314 -2.98 -20.26 -5.20
C PRO A 314 -2.27 -21.63 -5.25
N SER A 315 -1.01 -21.64 -5.68
CA SER A 315 -0.15 -22.81 -5.50
C SER A 315 0.36 -22.91 -4.07
N ASP A 316 0.91 -24.06 -3.70
CA ASP A 316 1.61 -24.20 -2.43
C ASP A 316 2.83 -23.25 -2.41
N PRO A 317 2.94 -22.33 -1.44
CA PRO A 317 4.00 -21.32 -1.43
C PRO A 317 5.39 -21.91 -1.18
N SER A 318 5.49 -23.11 -0.60
CA SER A 318 6.76 -23.76 -0.27
C SER A 318 7.28 -24.65 -1.39
N THR A 319 6.37 -25.34 -2.09
CA THR A 319 6.73 -26.34 -3.11
C THR A 319 6.44 -25.87 -4.54
N GLY A 320 5.56 -24.90 -4.73
CA GLY A 320 5.03 -24.53 -6.04
C GLY A 320 4.04 -25.56 -6.61
N GLU A 321 3.60 -26.51 -5.78
CA GLU A 321 2.69 -27.56 -6.19
C GLU A 321 1.30 -27.02 -6.50
N ALA A 322 0.65 -27.67 -7.46
CA ALA A 322 -0.74 -27.40 -7.78
C ALA A 322 -1.63 -27.58 -6.53
N PRO A 323 -2.68 -26.76 -6.37
CA PRO A 323 -3.62 -26.90 -5.27
C PRO A 323 -4.25 -28.30 -5.24
N ALA A 324 -4.63 -28.77 -4.05
CA ALA A 324 -5.16 -30.13 -3.85
C ALA A 324 -6.33 -30.46 -4.79
N GLY A 325 -7.20 -29.49 -5.07
CA GLY A 325 -8.31 -29.64 -6.02
C GLY A 325 -7.87 -29.99 -7.45
N ILE A 326 -6.68 -29.58 -7.87
CA ILE A 326 -6.11 -29.93 -9.19
C ILE A 326 -5.33 -31.25 -9.11
N ARG A 327 -4.56 -31.47 -8.03
CA ARG A 327 -3.77 -32.70 -7.83
C ARG A 327 -4.64 -33.96 -7.72
N ASN A 328 -5.83 -33.82 -7.12
CA ASN A 328 -6.75 -34.93 -6.92
C ASN A 328 -7.56 -35.30 -8.18
N LEU A 329 -7.47 -34.50 -9.25
CA LEU A 329 -8.14 -34.82 -10.51
C LEU A 329 -7.33 -35.87 -11.30
N PRO A 330 -7.99 -36.90 -11.85
CA PRO A 330 -7.30 -37.83 -12.73
C PRO A 330 -6.85 -37.12 -14.00
N ALA A 331 -5.72 -37.52 -14.57
CA ALA A 331 -5.20 -36.91 -15.81
C ALA A 331 -6.20 -36.93 -16.96
N SER A 332 -7.12 -37.90 -16.97
CA SER A 332 -8.20 -38.02 -17.94
C SER A 332 -9.30 -36.96 -17.80
N ALA A 333 -9.39 -36.24 -16.68
CA ALA A 333 -10.35 -35.17 -16.45
C ALA A 333 -9.96 -33.85 -17.13
N PHE A 334 -8.67 -33.67 -17.47
CA PHE A 334 -8.19 -32.47 -18.14
C PHE A 334 -8.56 -32.52 -19.63
N ALA A 335 -9.18 -31.45 -20.11
CA ALA A 335 -9.36 -31.21 -21.54
C ALA A 335 -8.13 -30.48 -22.10
N ARG A 336 -7.61 -29.52 -21.36
CA ARG A 336 -6.49 -28.68 -21.79
C ARG A 336 -5.70 -28.12 -20.61
N ILE A 337 -4.38 -28.05 -20.76
CA ILE A 337 -3.49 -27.38 -19.81
C ILE A 337 -2.63 -26.38 -20.58
N VAL A 338 -2.64 -25.12 -20.16
CA VAL A 338 -1.88 -24.03 -20.77
C VAL A 338 -1.00 -23.38 -19.73
N VAL A 339 0.31 -23.36 -20.00
CA VAL A 339 1.30 -22.66 -19.17
C VAL A 339 1.56 -21.29 -19.77
N VAL A 340 1.31 -20.23 -19.00
CA VAL A 340 1.50 -18.84 -19.41
C VAL A 340 2.78 -18.31 -18.76
N LYS A 341 3.65 -17.72 -19.59
CA LYS A 341 4.92 -17.13 -19.15
C LYS A 341 4.68 -15.92 -18.24
N ARG A 342 5.60 -15.69 -17.30
CA ARG A 342 5.57 -14.63 -16.27
C ARG A 342 5.00 -13.29 -16.77
N GLN A 343 5.60 -12.67 -17.78
CA GLN A 343 5.17 -11.35 -18.27
C GLN A 343 3.71 -11.36 -18.77
N THR A 344 3.35 -12.37 -19.57
CA THR A 344 1.98 -12.53 -20.08
C THR A 344 1.00 -12.85 -18.95
N ALA A 345 1.43 -13.62 -17.96
CA ALA A 345 0.62 -14.00 -16.81
C ALA A 345 0.36 -12.80 -15.89
N VAL A 346 1.37 -11.99 -15.59
CA VAL A 346 1.22 -10.76 -14.81
C VAL A 346 0.29 -9.78 -15.52
N LYS A 347 0.45 -9.61 -16.84
CA LYS A 347 -0.43 -8.75 -17.62
C LYS A 347 -1.89 -9.23 -17.61
N ALA A 348 -2.11 -10.54 -17.63
CA ALA A 348 -3.46 -11.13 -17.71
C ALA A 348 -4.13 -11.31 -16.34
N PHE A 349 -3.37 -11.59 -15.28
CA PHE A 349 -3.87 -12.05 -13.98
C PHE A 349 -3.35 -11.23 -12.80
N GLY A 350 -2.55 -10.19 -13.05
CA GLY A 350 -2.00 -9.30 -12.03
C GLY A 350 -0.76 -9.83 -11.31
N PRO A 351 -0.29 -9.11 -10.26
CA PRO A 351 0.97 -9.41 -9.56
C PRO A 351 1.05 -10.81 -8.95
N ARG A 352 -0.10 -11.40 -8.60
CA ARG A 352 -0.18 -12.77 -8.08
C ARG A 352 0.37 -13.82 -9.05
N ALA A 353 0.42 -13.52 -10.35
CA ALA A 353 0.99 -14.39 -11.37
C ALA A 353 2.44 -14.01 -11.74
N HIS A 354 3.19 -13.36 -10.84
CA HIS A 354 4.61 -12.99 -11.05
C HIS A 354 5.50 -14.17 -11.46
N ASP A 355 5.18 -15.37 -10.98
CA ASP A 355 5.87 -16.62 -11.34
C ASP A 355 5.29 -17.35 -12.55
N GLY A 356 4.28 -16.78 -13.21
CA GLY A 356 3.54 -17.39 -14.30
C GLY A 356 2.15 -17.84 -13.86
N ALA A 357 1.43 -18.44 -14.81
CA ALA A 357 0.12 -19.03 -14.52
C ALA A 357 -0.06 -20.36 -15.26
N VAL A 358 -0.84 -21.26 -14.67
CA VAL A 358 -1.22 -22.54 -15.26
C VAL A 358 -2.74 -22.58 -15.36
N LEU A 359 -3.26 -22.50 -16.59
CA LEU A 359 -4.68 -22.64 -16.87
C LEU A 359 -5.00 -24.11 -17.11
N VAL A 360 -6.00 -24.60 -16.38
CA VAL A 360 -6.52 -25.96 -16.48
C VAL A 360 -7.98 -25.85 -16.88
N VAL A 361 -8.33 -26.46 -18.00
CA VAL A 361 -9.72 -26.61 -18.43
C VAL A 361 -10.10 -28.08 -18.30
N THR A 362 -11.13 -28.38 -17.53
CA THR A 362 -11.65 -29.74 -17.38
C THR A 362 -12.57 -30.11 -18.54
N LYS A 363 -12.69 -31.42 -18.83
CA LYS A 363 -13.66 -31.92 -19.82
C LYS A 363 -15.09 -31.54 -19.47
N ALA A 364 -15.42 -31.50 -18.17
CA ALA A 364 -16.74 -31.07 -17.72
C ALA A 364 -17.03 -29.60 -18.07
N ALA A 365 -16.06 -28.70 -17.91
CA ALA A 365 -16.21 -27.30 -18.32
C ALA A 365 -16.21 -27.12 -19.85
N ALA A 366 -15.35 -27.85 -20.58
CA ALA A 366 -15.32 -27.81 -22.04
C ALA A 366 -16.64 -28.29 -22.68
N ASN A 367 -17.28 -29.30 -22.10
CA ASN A 367 -18.58 -29.78 -22.57
C ASN A 367 -19.70 -28.78 -22.29
N ARG A 368 -19.65 -28.05 -21.17
CA ARG A 368 -20.61 -26.97 -20.85
C ARG A 368 -20.51 -25.80 -21.84
N SER A 369 -19.30 -25.40 -22.23
CA SER A 369 -19.10 -24.27 -23.15
C SER A 369 -19.54 -24.58 -24.60
N THR A 370 -19.52 -25.85 -24.99
CA THR A 370 -19.97 -26.31 -26.31
C THR A 370 -21.47 -26.57 -26.40
N GLY A 371 -22.13 -26.88 -25.27
CA GLY A 371 -23.57 -27.14 -25.20
C GLY A 371 -24.47 -25.90 -25.11
N THR A 372 -23.92 -24.68 -25.03
CA THR A 372 -24.71 -23.44 -24.80
C THR A 372 -24.88 -22.59 -26.08
N SER A 373 -24.94 -23.23 -27.25
CA SER A 373 -25.35 -22.59 -28.51
C SER A 373 -26.50 -23.37 -29.14
N LEU A 374 -27.68 -23.19 -28.56
CA LEU A 374 -28.98 -23.42 -29.20
C LEU A 374 -29.90 -22.26 -28.87
#